data_AF-A0A977PW47-F1
#
_entry.id   AF-A0A977PW47-F1
#
_cell.length_a   1.000
_cell.length_b   1.000
_cell.length_c   1.000
_cell.angle_alpha   90.00
_cell.angle_beta   90.00
_cell.angle_gamma   90.00
#
_symmetry.space_group_name_H-M   'P 1'
#
loop_
_entity.id
_entity.type
_entity.pdbx_description
1 polymer ?
#
loop_
_entity_poly.entity_id
_entity_poly.type
_entity_poly.pdbx_seq_one_letter_code
_entity_poly.pdbx_strand_id
1 'polypeptide(L)' 'MVNWCEVKIYRESDTQLLYHNSWITNHSLTPQIVLDGCRAGRTRWRIENENHNILKNRGYHLEHNFGHGKQHLTGKVS' A
#
# COMPACT_ATOMS: atom_id res chain seq x y z
N MET A 1 -28.83 -11.83 -1.65
CA MET A 1 -28.51 -11.38 -0.27
C MET A 1 -27.07 -10.90 -0.30
N VAL A 2 -26.79 -9.70 0.20
CA VAL A 2 -25.44 -9.10 0.19
C VAL A 2 -24.96 -9.06 1.63
N ASN A 3 -23.75 -9.56 1.89
CA ASN A 3 -23.12 -9.56 3.19
C ASN A 3 -21.95 -8.57 3.23
N TRP A 4 -21.65 -8.05 4.42
CA TRP A 4 -20.55 -7.11 4.66
C TRP A 4 -19.73 -7.57 5.87
N CYS A 5 -18.40 -7.48 5.76
CA CYS A 5 -17.50 -7.72 6.89
C CYS A 5 -16.35 -6.71 6.92
N GLU A 6 -15.88 -6.41 8.12
CA GLU A 6 -14.69 -5.58 8.35
C GLU A 6 -13.65 -6.33 9.18
N VAL A 7 -12.38 -5.95 8.97
CA VAL A 7 -11.26 -6.41 9.79
C VAL A 7 -10.46 -5.20 10.26
N LYS A 8 -10.20 -5.16 11.57
CA LYS A 8 -9.33 -4.17 12.23
C LYS A 8 -8.27 -4.93 13.01
N ILE A 9 -7.00 -4.63 12.75
CA ILE A 9 -5.86 -5.22 13.47
C ILE A 9 -5.19 -4.08 14.24
N TYR A 10 -5.07 -4.27 15.54
CA TYR A 10 -4.45 -3.33 16.46
C TYR A 10 -3.09 -3.87 16.91
N ARG A 11 -2.13 -2.97 17.14
CA ARG A 11 -0.90 -3.31 17.84
C ARG A 11 -1.21 -3.52 19.32
N GLU A 12 -0.78 -4.64 19.89
CA GLU A 12 -1.09 -4.99 21.29
C GLU A 12 -0.51 -3.99 22.30
N SER A 13 0.62 -3.34 21.98
CA SER A 13 1.34 -2.47 22.92
C SER A 13 0.66 -1.13 23.20
N ASP A 14 0.05 -0.52 22.19
CA ASP A 14 -0.47 0.85 22.24
C ASP A 14 -1.90 0.94 21.68
N THR A 15 -2.51 -0.19 21.31
CA THR A 15 -3.81 -0.26 20.61
C THR A 15 -3.86 0.55 19.32
N GLN A 16 -2.71 0.87 18.73
CA GLN A 16 -2.66 1.60 17.46
C GLN A 16 -3.23 0.73 16.35
N LEU A 17 -4.15 1.30 15.57
CA LEU A 17 -4.70 0.63 14.40
C LEU A 17 -3.61 0.45 13.33
N LEU A 18 -3.22 -0.81 13.09
CA LEU A 18 -2.20 -1.17 12.10
C LEU A 18 -2.80 -1.45 10.72
N TYR A 19 -4.00 -2.01 10.70
CA TYR A 19 -4.65 -2.41 9.46
C TYR A 19 -6.17 -2.32 9.63
N HIS A 20 -6.83 -1.77 8.61
CA HIS A 20 -8.27 -1.70 8.52
C HIS A 20 -8.69 -1.95 7.09
N ASN A 21 -9.62 -2.89 6.89
CA ASN A 21 -10.23 -3.14 5.59
C ASN A 21 -11.68 -3.61 5.75
N SER A 22 -12.50 -3.39 4.73
CA SER A 22 -13.87 -3.89 4.68
C SER A 22 -14.23 -4.40 3.29
N TRP A 23 -15.16 -5.35 3.24
CA TRP A 23 -15.49 -6.10 2.03
C TRP A 23 -17.00 -6.32 1.96
N ILE A 24 -17.51 -6.32 0.74
CA ILE A 24 -18.88 -6.73 0.44
C ILE A 24 -18.80 -8.05 -0.32
N THR A 25 -19.60 -9.04 0.08
CA THR A 25 -19.59 -10.38 -0.51
C THR A 25 -20.99 -10.97 -0.58
N ASN A 26 -21.28 -11.71 -1.64
CA ASN A 26 -22.51 -12.49 -1.75
C ASN A 26 -22.37 -13.87 -1.09
N HIS A 27 -21.17 -14.24 -0.65
CA HIS A 27 -20.92 -15.47 0.09
C HIS A 27 -21.43 -15.34 1.53
N SER A 28 -21.93 -16.45 2.09
CA SER A 28 -22.30 -16.49 3.51
C SER A 28 -21.08 -16.23 4.38
N LEU A 29 -21.19 -15.33 5.37
CA LEU A 29 -20.08 -15.04 6.27
C LEU A 29 -19.88 -16.22 7.23
N THR A 30 -18.82 -16.98 7.00
CA THR A 30 -18.34 -18.00 7.93
C THR A 30 -16.98 -17.57 8.51
N PRO A 31 -16.58 -18.07 9.69
CA PRO A 31 -15.26 -17.79 10.25
C PRO A 31 -14.11 -18.08 9.27
N GLN A 32 -14.27 -19.10 8.43
CA GLN A 32 -13.30 -19.46 7.40
C GLN A 32 -13.18 -18.40 6.31
N ILE A 33 -14.31 -17.89 5.79
CA ILE A 33 -14.31 -16.85 4.75
C ILE A 33 -13.73 -15.54 5.28
N VAL A 34 -14.01 -15.20 6.54
CA VAL A 34 -13.40 -14.04 7.21
C VAL A 34 -11.89 -14.23 7.36
N LEU A 35 -11.44 -15.43 7.75
CA LEU A 35 -10.01 -15.74 7.88
C LEU A 35 -9.27 -15.63 6.54
N ASP A 36 -9.86 -16.17 5.48
CA ASP A 36 -9.27 -16.12 4.13
C ASP A 36 -9.26 -14.68 3.58
N GLY A 37 -10.31 -13.90 3.83
CA GLY A 37 -10.34 -12.46 3.55
C GLY A 37 -9.24 -11.70 4.29
N CYS A 38 -9.04 -11.99 5.57
CA CYS A 38 -7.96 -11.39 6.37
C CYS A 38 -6.57 -11.75 5.81
N ARG A 39 -6.35 -13.01 5.43
CA ARG A 39 -5.09 -13.46 4.82
C ARG A 39 -4.82 -12.74 3.49
N ALA A 40 -5.81 -12.70 2.61
CA ALA A 40 -5.69 -11.99 1.33
C ALA A 40 -5.40 -10.50 1.54
N GLY A 41 -6.09 -9.87 2.49
CA GLY A 41 -5.88 -8.46 2.86
C GLY A 41 -4.47 -8.16 3.36
N ARG A 42 -3.92 -9.01 4.24
CA ARG A 42 -2.54 -8.87 4.73
C ARG A 42 -1.50 -9.08 3.63
N THR A 43 -1.71 -10.05 2.75
CA THR A 43 -0.81 -10.29 1.62
C THR A 43 -0.78 -9.09 0.68
N ARG A 44 -1.95 -8.51 0.35
CA ARG A 44 -2.02 -7.28 -0.45
C ARG A 44 -1.30 -6.11 0.22
N TRP A 45 -1.56 -5.86 1.50
CA TRP A 45 -0.89 -4.79 2.24
C TRP A 45 0.64 -4.97 2.24
N ARG A 46 1.13 -6.19 2.45
CA ARG A 46 2.58 -6.46 2.43
C ARG A 46 3.20 -6.14 1.07
N ILE A 47 2.54 -6.53 -0.03
CA ILE A 47 2.99 -6.24 -1.39
C ILE A 47 2.99 -4.72 -1.65
N GLU A 48 1.92 -4.02 -1.30
CA GLU A 48 1.80 -2.57 -1.46
C GLU A 48 2.88 -1.84 -0.66
N ASN A 49 3.12 -2.26 0.58
CA ASN A 49 4.09 -1.62 1.47
C ASN A 49 5.54 -1.89 1.04
N GLU A 50 5.84 -3.09 0.55
CA GLU A 50 7.15 -3.42 -0.02
C GLU A 50 7.41 -2.62 -1.28
N ASN A 51 6.45 -2.55 -2.20
CA ASN A 51 6.56 -1.75 -3.42
C ASN A 51 6.73 -0.26 -3.11
N HIS A 52 5.97 0.29 -2.16
CA HIS A 52 6.08 1.68 -1.74
C HIS A 52 7.45 1.97 -1.08
N ASN A 53 7.95 1.05 -0.25
CA ASN A 53 9.29 1.15 0.32
C ASN A 53 10.39 1.06 -0.74
N ILE A 54 10.22 0.24 -1.77
CA ILE A 54 11.14 0.16 -2.91
C ILE A 54 11.14 1.49 -3.67
N LEU A 55 9.96 2.04 -4.01
CA LEU A 55 9.86 3.31 -4.71
C LEU A 55 10.48 4.47 -3.91
N LYS A 56 10.29 4.51 -2.59
CA LYS A 56 10.87 5.56 -1.74
C LYS A 56 12.37 5.41 -1.51
N ASN A 57 12.85 4.20 -1.22
CA ASN A 57 14.25 3.97 -0.86
C ASN A 57 15.16 3.74 -2.08
N ARG A 58 14.62 3.25 -3.22
CA ARG A 58 15.36 3.09 -4.48
C ARG A 58 15.13 4.25 -5.46
N GLY A 59 14.03 5.00 -5.35
CA GLY A 59 13.81 6.24 -6.11
C GLY A 59 14.76 7.38 -5.68
N TYR A 60 15.09 7.48 -4.39
CA TYR A 60 16.11 8.41 -3.89
C TYR A 60 17.54 8.07 -4.36
N HIS A 61 17.80 6.81 -4.74
CA HIS A 61 19.07 6.41 -5.36
C HIS A 61 19.09 6.58 -6.89
N LEU A 62 17.95 6.89 -7.52
CA LEU A 62 17.90 7.30 -8.92
C LEU A 62 18.14 8.82 -9.09
N GLU A 63 18.35 9.57 -8.00
CA GLU A 63 18.86 10.95 -8.05
C GLU A 63 20.35 11.04 -8.41
N HIS A 64 21.04 9.92 -8.62
CA HIS A 64 22.26 9.96 -9.43
C HIS A 64 21.86 9.86 -10.91
N ASN A 65 21.52 11.02 -11.46
CA ASN A 65 21.52 11.25 -12.90
C ASN A 65 22.91 10.88 -13.46
N PHE A 66 23.09 9.65 -13.94
CA PHE A 66 24.20 9.26 -14.82
C PHE A 66 23.94 9.80 -16.25
N GLY A 67 23.66 11.09 -16.38
CA GLY A 67 23.41 11.76 -17.64
C GLY A 67 24.23 13.04 -17.73
N HIS A 68 25.48 12.93 -18.15
CA HIS A 68 26.25 14.07 -18.63
C HIS A 68 25.51 14.77 -19.78
N GLY A 69 25.21 16.05 -19.58
CA GLY A 69 24.67 16.94 -20.62
C GLY A 69 24.80 18.39 -20.18
N LYS A 70 26.03 18.92 -20.17
CA LYS A 70 26.25 20.36 -20.13
C LYS A 70 25.68 20.98 -21.43
N GLN A 71 25.13 22.18 -21.27
CA GLN A 71 24.94 23.27 -22.25
C GLN A 71 23.51 23.55 -22.75
N HIS A 72 23.07 24.75 -22.34
CA HIS A 72 22.35 25.77 -23.12
C HIS A 72 20.84 25.59 -23.37
N LEU A 73 19.99 26.41 -22.71
CA LEU A 73 19.54 27.70 -23.24
C LEU A 73 18.53 28.40 -22.31
N THR A 74 18.87 29.64 -21.98
CA THR A 74 18.08 30.71 -21.38
C THR A 74 16.83 31.03 -22.19
N GLY A 75 15.75 31.44 -21.52
CA GLY A 75 14.60 32.08 -22.16
C GLY A 75 13.63 32.67 -21.15
N LYS A 76 13.95 33.85 -20.60
CA LYS A 76 12.96 34.76 -20.00
C LYS A 76 11.95 35.14 -21.09
N VAL A 77 10.66 35.20 -20.74
CA VAL A 77 9.70 36.03 -21.46
C VAL A 77 9.00 36.93 -20.45
N SER A 78 9.00 38.21 -20.83
CA SER A 78 8.60 39.43 -20.11
C SER A 78 7.15 39.47 -19.68
#